data_AF-A0A3D2F6R8-F1
#
_entry.id   AF-A0A3D2F6R8-F1
#
_cell.length_a   1.000
_cell.length_b   1.000
_cell.length_c   1.000
_cell.angle_alpha   90.00
_cell.angle_beta   90.00
_cell.angle_gamma   90.00
#
_symmetry.space_group_name_H-M   'P 1'
#
loop_
_entity.id
_entity.type
_entity.pdbx_description
1 polymer ?
#
loop_
_entity_poly.entity_id
_entity_poly.type
_entity_poly.pdbx_seq_one_letter_code
_entity_poly.pdbx_strand_id
1 'polypeptide(L)'
;VSLSEAVVVVKVNGEKKLSVSESMDETGGDRGPVNALSKALAKDLGPYQSMIDDMHLVDFKVRITQGGVEAVTRVIIDYEDGQGNRWSTVGVSANIVDASFEALLDGIRWKILRDIFINK
;
A
#
# COMPACT_ATOMS: atom_id res chain seq x y z
N VAL A 1 7.81 17.78 -17.64
CA VAL A 1 7.60 16.41 -17.11
C VAL A 1 6.67 16.54 -15.91
N SER A 2 5.56 15.81 -15.88
CA SER A 2 4.66 15.73 -14.72
C SER A 2 4.93 14.38 -14.06
N LEU A 3 5.21 14.38 -12.77
CA LEU A 3 5.52 13.19 -11.99
C LEU A 3 4.68 13.21 -10.73
N SER A 4 3.99 12.11 -10.45
CA SER A 4 3.24 11.96 -9.22
C SER A 4 4.19 11.70 -8.05
N GLU A 5 4.05 12.44 -6.96
CA GLU A 5 4.80 12.28 -5.70
C GLU A 5 3.83 11.99 -4.55
N ALA A 6 4.28 11.24 -3.55
CA ALA A 6 3.55 11.04 -2.30
C ALA A 6 4.46 11.23 -1.09
N VAL A 7 3.91 11.91 -0.08
CA VAL A 7 4.48 12.03 1.26
C VAL A 7 3.63 11.22 2.21
N VAL A 8 4.24 10.23 2.86
CA VAL A 8 3.58 9.36 3.84
C VAL A 8 4.18 9.62 5.21
N VAL A 9 3.29 9.78 6.19
CA VAL A 9 3.65 9.94 7.59
C VAL A 9 3.00 8.81 8.37
N VAL A 10 3.83 7.94 8.96
CA VAL A 10 3.37 6.82 9.78
C VAL A 10 3.98 6.88 11.17
N LYS A 11 3.34 6.20 12.12
CA LYS A 11 3.86 6.04 13.48
C LYS A 11 4.27 4.59 13.68
N VAL A 12 5.56 4.35 13.86
CA VAL A 12 6.15 3.02 14.08
C VAL A 12 6.75 3.01 15.47
N ASN A 13 6.34 2.10 16.34
CA ASN A 13 6.83 1.97 17.72
C ASN A 13 6.82 3.29 18.52
N GLY A 14 5.79 4.11 18.33
CA GLY A 14 5.69 5.40 19.02
C GLY A 14 6.39 6.56 18.31
N GLU A 15 7.26 6.28 17.33
CA GLU A 15 8.04 7.27 16.60
C GLU A 15 7.37 7.65 15.28
N LYS A 16 7.37 8.94 14.95
CA LYS A 16 6.85 9.45 13.67
C LYS A 16 7.92 9.30 12.59
N LYS A 17 7.61 8.56 11.53
CA LYS A 17 8.44 8.42 10.33
C LYS A 17 7.80 9.16 9.16
N LEU A 18 8.62 9.81 8.35
CA LEU A 18 8.21 10.53 7.15
C LEU A 18 8.96 9.96 5.96
N SER A 19 8.21 9.49 4.98
CA SER A 19 8.73 8.91 3.75
C SER A 19 8.21 9.67 2.55
N VAL A 20 9.08 9.94 1.59
CA VAL A 20 8.73 10.56 0.31
C VAL A 20 9.15 9.64 -0.82
N SER A 21 8.28 9.51 -1.83
CA SER A 21 8.58 8.76 -3.04
C SER A 21 7.86 9.34 -4.25
N GLU A 22 8.48 9.13 -5.40
CA GLU A 22 7.94 9.47 -6.71
C GLU A 22 7.49 8.20 -7.46
N SER A 23 6.60 8.39 -8.41
CA SER A 23 5.96 7.35 -9.23
C SER A 23 6.79 6.87 -10.41
N MET A 24 8.02 7.36 -10.58
CA MET A 24 8.86 7.03 -11.74
C MET A 24 9.16 5.52 -11.79
N ASP A 25 8.97 4.90 -12.94
CA ASP A 25 9.39 3.52 -13.19
C ASP A 25 10.77 3.44 -13.87
N GLU A 26 11.25 2.21 -14.07
CA GLU A 26 12.56 1.92 -14.68
C GLU A 26 12.69 2.45 -16.12
N THR A 27 11.57 2.73 -16.78
CA THR A 27 11.52 3.26 -18.16
C THR A 27 11.39 4.78 -18.20
N GLY A 28 11.35 5.44 -17.04
CA GLY A 28 11.17 6.89 -16.94
C GLY A 28 9.71 7.34 -17.09
N GLY A 29 8.74 6.44 -16.89
CA GLY A 29 7.30 6.74 -16.93
C GLY A 29 6.68 6.96 -15.55
N ASP A 30 5.70 7.87 -15.48
CA ASP A 30 4.86 8.08 -14.28
C ASP A 30 3.81 6.95 -14.18
N ARG A 31 3.82 6.21 -13.06
CA ARG A 31 2.84 5.15 -12.72
C ARG A 31 1.65 5.60 -11.88
N GLY A 32 1.56 6.88 -11.61
CA GLY A 32 0.48 7.56 -10.91
C GLY A 32 0.70 7.70 -9.40
N PRO A 33 -0.18 8.47 -8.73
CA PRO A 33 -0.03 8.83 -7.31
C PRO A 33 -0.14 7.62 -6.38
N VAL A 34 -0.93 6.60 -6.74
CA VAL A 34 -1.04 5.37 -5.92
C VAL A 34 0.26 4.58 -5.93
N ASN A 35 1.02 4.60 -7.04
CA ASN A 35 2.34 3.97 -7.08
C ASN A 35 3.34 4.71 -6.17
N ALA A 36 3.38 6.04 -6.27
CA ALA A 36 4.20 6.86 -5.37
C ALA A 36 3.84 6.63 -3.89
N LEU A 37 2.53 6.55 -3.58
CA LEU A 37 2.01 6.27 -2.25
C LEU A 37 2.48 4.91 -1.72
N SER A 38 2.34 3.85 -2.53
CA SER A 38 2.78 2.50 -2.16
C SER A 38 4.28 2.46 -1.87
N LYS A 39 5.10 3.09 -2.72
CA LYS A 39 6.55 3.16 -2.52
C LYS A 39 6.92 3.94 -1.27
N ALA A 40 6.27 5.09 -1.04
CA ALA A 40 6.53 5.91 0.13
C ALA A 40 6.16 5.17 1.43
N LEU A 41 5.02 4.46 1.44
CA LEU A 41 4.56 3.72 2.61
C LEU A 41 5.50 2.55 2.98
N ALA A 42 6.06 1.84 2.00
CA ALA A 42 6.94 0.68 2.23
C ALA A 42 8.40 1.03 2.57
N LYS A 43 8.78 2.32 2.53
CA LYS A 43 10.20 2.75 2.51
C LYS A 43 10.91 2.71 3.86
N ASP A 44 10.23 3.04 4.96
CA ASP A 44 10.85 3.18 6.29
C ASP A 44 9.89 2.70 7.39
N LEU A 45 9.80 1.38 7.55
CA LEU A 45 9.03 0.74 8.62
C LEU A 45 9.91 0.35 9.82
N GLY A 46 11.15 0.83 9.88
CA GLY A 46 12.10 0.55 10.97
C GLY A 46 12.34 -0.95 11.18
N PRO A 47 12.14 -1.50 12.40
CA PRO A 47 12.47 -2.89 12.71
C PRO A 47 11.60 -3.92 11.98
N TYR A 48 10.51 -3.48 11.33
CA TYR A 48 9.62 -4.35 10.57
C TYR A 48 9.97 -4.43 9.08
N GLN A 49 11.00 -3.70 8.63
CA GLN A 49 11.35 -3.61 7.21
C GLN A 49 11.61 -5.00 6.61
N SER A 50 12.42 -5.83 7.28
CA SER A 50 12.76 -7.17 6.81
C SER A 50 11.56 -8.13 6.70
N MET A 51 10.45 -7.85 7.39
CA MET A 51 9.24 -8.66 7.29
C MET A 51 8.44 -8.37 6.03
N ILE A 52 8.66 -7.24 5.35
CA ILE A 52 7.91 -6.86 4.16
C ILE A 52 8.77 -6.80 2.90
N ASP A 53 10.08 -7.01 3.00
CA ASP A 53 11.00 -6.92 1.86
C ASP A 53 10.69 -7.97 0.76
N ASP A 54 10.07 -9.10 1.13
CA ASP A 54 9.66 -10.15 0.19
C ASP A 54 8.20 -10.04 -0.27
N MET A 55 7.47 -9.00 0.17
CA MET A 55 6.06 -8.78 -0.15
C MET A 55 5.90 -8.05 -1.49
N HIS A 56 5.02 -8.57 -2.34
CA HIS A 56 4.71 -7.99 -3.64
C HIS A 56 3.20 -7.83 -3.83
N LEU A 57 2.78 -6.74 -4.47
CA LEU A 57 1.41 -6.57 -4.95
C LEU A 57 1.28 -7.31 -6.29
N VAL A 58 0.40 -8.30 -6.34
CA VAL A 58 0.18 -9.13 -7.54
C VAL A 58 -1.06 -8.72 -8.33
N ASP A 59 -2.00 -8.01 -7.70
CA ASP A 59 -3.17 -7.46 -8.38
C ASP A 59 -3.69 -6.20 -7.68
N PHE A 60 -4.26 -5.28 -8.46
CA PHE A 60 -4.86 -4.04 -7.98
C PHE A 60 -6.17 -3.80 -8.73
N LYS A 61 -7.30 -3.96 -8.03
CA LYS A 61 -8.64 -3.86 -8.62
C LYS A 61 -9.42 -2.72 -7.99
N VAL A 62 -9.97 -1.86 -8.84
CA VAL A 62 -10.88 -0.78 -8.41
C VAL A 62 -12.29 -1.11 -8.86
N ARG A 63 -13.25 -0.98 -7.95
CA ARG A 63 -14.68 -1.07 -8.24
C ARG A 63 -15.39 0.16 -7.70
N ILE A 64 -16.21 0.77 -8.54
CA ILE A 64 -17.13 1.81 -8.08
C ILE A 64 -18.45 1.12 -7.75
N THR A 65 -18.89 1.28 -6.52
CA THR A 65 -20.17 0.77 -6.03
C THR A 65 -21.11 1.93 -5.77
N GLN A 66 -22.41 1.70 -5.97
CA GLN A 66 -23.45 2.73 -5.91
C GLN A 66 -23.32 3.76 -7.06
N GLY A 67 -24.40 4.51 -7.33
CA GLY A 67 -24.48 5.45 -8.45
C GLY A 67 -24.86 6.85 -7.99
N GLY A 68 -24.49 7.87 -8.77
CA GLY A 68 -24.75 9.27 -8.41
C GLY A 68 -23.74 9.83 -7.40
N VAL A 69 -24.15 10.82 -6.62
CA VAL A 69 -23.28 11.50 -5.64
C VAL A 69 -22.84 10.61 -4.48
N GLU A 70 -23.48 9.45 -4.31
CA GLU A 70 -23.17 8.46 -3.27
C GLU A 70 -22.19 7.39 -3.75
N ALA A 71 -21.59 7.53 -4.93
CA ALA A 71 -20.63 6.55 -5.45
C ALA A 71 -19.45 6.36 -4.48
N VAL A 72 -19.20 5.11 -4.10
CA VAL A 72 -18.09 4.72 -3.22
C VAL A 72 -17.08 3.90 -4.01
N THR A 73 -15.81 4.24 -3.87
CA THR A 73 -14.69 3.50 -4.46
C THR A 73 -14.26 2.38 -3.51
N ARG A 74 -14.22 1.15 -4.03
CA ARG A 74 -13.66 -0.02 -3.36
C ARG A 74 -12.37 -0.41 -4.07
N VAL A 75 -11.26 -0.43 -3.34
CA VAL A 75 -9.96 -0.88 -3.82
C VAL A 75 -9.67 -2.24 -3.19
N ILE A 76 -9.34 -3.22 -4.01
CA ILE A 76 -8.93 -4.56 -3.60
C ILE A 76 -7.50 -4.76 -4.06
N ILE A 77 -6.61 -5.14 -3.13
CA ILE A 77 -5.20 -5.40 -3.43
C ILE A 77 -4.89 -6.83 -3.05
N ASP A 78 -4.37 -7.60 -4.01
CA ASP A 78 -3.90 -8.96 -3.79
C ASP A 78 -2.37 -8.94 -3.62
N TYR A 79 -1.88 -9.65 -2.62
CA TYR A 79 -0.46 -9.73 -2.27
C TYR A 79 0.05 -11.17 -2.31
N GLU A 80 1.35 -11.29 -2.51
CA GLU A 80 2.10 -12.53 -2.39
C GLU A 80 3.44 -12.26 -1.69
N ASP A 81 3.93 -13.20 -0.89
CA ASP A 81 5.28 -13.15 -0.31
C ASP A 81 6.25 -14.11 -0.99
N GLY A 82 7.53 -14.07 -0.59
CA GLY A 82 8.57 -14.92 -1.18
C GLY A 82 8.38 -16.42 -0.93
N GLN A 83 7.44 -16.81 -0.06
CA GLN A 83 7.06 -18.19 0.23
C GLN A 83 5.80 -18.63 -0.53
N GLY A 84 5.22 -17.76 -1.35
CA GLY A 84 3.99 -18.02 -2.12
C GLY A 84 2.70 -17.92 -1.30
N ASN A 85 2.75 -17.41 -0.06
CA ASN A 85 1.54 -17.16 0.70
C ASN A 85 0.83 -15.94 0.12
N ARG A 86 -0.49 -16.04 -0.04
CA ARG A 86 -1.32 -14.98 -0.62
C ARG A 86 -2.34 -14.44 0.36
N TRP A 87 -2.63 -13.16 0.26
CA TRP A 87 -3.70 -12.49 0.99
C TRP A 87 -4.25 -11.32 0.19
N SER A 88 -5.45 -10.88 0.56
CA SER A 88 -6.13 -9.75 -0.07
C SER A 88 -6.58 -8.76 0.98
N THR A 89 -6.51 -7.48 0.66
CA THR A 89 -7.07 -6.41 1.49
C THR A 89 -8.03 -5.54 0.71
N VAL A 90 -8.91 -4.85 1.44
CA VAL A 90 -9.96 -4.01 0.84
C VAL A 90 -10.01 -2.68 1.57
N GLY A 91 -9.90 -1.58 0.82
CA GLY A 91 -10.18 -0.23 1.30
C GLY A 91 -11.41 0.34 0.61
N VAL A 92 -12.18 1.14 1.34
CA VAL A 92 -13.49 1.63 0.87
C VAL A 92 -13.65 3.10 1.24
N SER A 93 -13.64 3.97 0.24
CA SER A 93 -13.78 5.41 0.43
C SER A 93 -14.40 6.08 -0.80
N ALA A 94 -15.01 7.24 -0.64
CA ALA A 94 -15.40 8.08 -1.77
C ALA A 94 -14.16 8.55 -2.57
N ASN A 95 -12.98 8.58 -1.94
CA ASN A 95 -11.71 8.96 -2.55
C ASN A 95 -10.85 7.72 -2.83
N ILE A 96 -10.40 7.58 -4.08
CA ILE A 96 -9.54 6.47 -4.51
C ILE A 96 -8.19 6.44 -3.78
N VAL A 97 -7.62 7.59 -3.43
CA VAL A 97 -6.34 7.67 -2.71
C VAL A 97 -6.50 7.14 -1.29
N ASP A 98 -7.58 7.51 -0.61
CA ASP A 98 -7.86 7.04 0.75
C ASP A 98 -8.15 5.53 0.76
N ALA A 99 -9.00 5.05 -0.16
CA ALA A 99 -9.28 3.63 -0.31
C ALA A 99 -8.01 2.82 -0.63
N SER A 100 -7.12 3.36 -1.45
CA SER A 100 -5.84 2.73 -1.75
C SER A 100 -4.91 2.71 -0.54
N PHE A 101 -4.82 3.82 0.20
CA PHE A 101 -3.98 3.91 1.40
C PHE A 101 -4.40 2.90 2.47
N GLU A 102 -5.70 2.78 2.73
CA GLU A 102 -6.25 1.78 3.66
C GLU A 102 -5.86 0.36 3.26
N ALA A 103 -6.12 -0.02 2.00
CA ALA A 103 -5.80 -1.35 1.50
C ALA A 103 -4.29 -1.65 1.55
N LEU A 104 -3.44 -0.66 1.22
CA LEU A 104 -1.99 -0.76 1.29
C LEU A 104 -1.50 -0.97 2.72
N LEU A 105 -1.98 -0.14 3.65
CA LEU A 105 -1.60 -0.19 5.05
C LEU A 105 -2.04 -1.50 5.71
N ASP A 106 -3.24 -1.98 5.40
CA ASP A 106 -3.73 -3.25 5.92
C ASP A 106 -2.95 -4.45 5.36
N GLY A 107 -2.48 -4.37 4.11
CA GLY A 107 -1.64 -5.40 3.51
C GLY A 107 -0.33 -5.58 4.26
N ILE A 108 0.35 -4.45 4.53
CA ILE A 108 1.57 -4.39 5.34
C ILE A 108 1.34 -4.89 6.77
N ARG A 109 0.27 -4.41 7.42
CA ARG A 109 -0.06 -4.81 8.80
C ARG A 109 -0.31 -6.30 8.90
N TRP A 110 -1.07 -6.87 7.97
CA TRP A 110 -1.36 -8.30 7.96
C TRP A 110 -0.07 -9.12 7.84
N LYS A 111 0.83 -8.76 6.92
CA LYS A 111 2.14 -9.42 6.74
C LYS A 111 2.94 -9.42 8.04
N ILE A 112 3.08 -8.26 8.66
CA ILE A 112 3.82 -8.10 9.93
C ILE A 112 3.18 -8.94 11.05
N LEU A 113 1.86 -8.86 11.22
CA LEU A 113 1.15 -9.61 12.28
C LEU A 113 1.28 -11.12 12.11
N ARG A 114 1.11 -11.61 10.88
CA ARG A 114 1.25 -13.03 10.56
C ARG A 114 2.67 -13.53 10.85
N ASP A 115 3.68 -12.82 10.38
CA ASP A 115 5.08 -13.25 10.53
C ASP A 115 5.53 -13.19 11.99
N ILE A 116 5.07 -12.20 12.77
CA ILE A 116 5.30 -12.18 14.22
C ILE A 116 4.66 -13.39 14.91
N PHE A 117 3.49 -13.83 14.47
CA PHE A 117 2.81 -14.97 15.07
C PHE A 117 3.46 -16.32 14.70
N ILE A 118 3.96 -16.47 13.47
CA ILE A 118 4.63 -17.69 13.01
C ILE A 118 6.03 -17.85 13.62
N ASN A 119 6.75 -16.76 13.87
CA ASN A 119 8.10 -16.78 14.42
C ASN A 119 8.15 -16.90 15.97
N LYS A 120 7.02 -17.15 16.63
CA LYS A 120 6.93 -17.46 18.06
C LYS A 120 6.74 -18.97 18.27
#